data_AF-A0A954G6S5-F1
#
_entry.id   AF-A0A954G6S5-F1
#
_cell.length_a   1.000
_cell.length_b   1.000
_cell.length_c   1.000
_cell.angle_alpha   90.00
_cell.angle_beta   90.00
_cell.angle_gamma   90.00
#
_symmetry.space_group_name_H-M   'P 1'
#
loop_
_entity.id
_entity.type
_entity.pdbx_description
1 polymer ?
#
loop_
_entity_poly.entity_id
_entity_poly.type
_entity_poly.pdbx_seq_one_letter_code
_entity_poly.pdbx_strand_id
1 'polypeptide(L)'
;MSAVNDSGEVVSPVTIECRNTKAILNFLEPLKPFRAAVESTATDRWFYKLLSEEGTILLAHPAKLRLIIQRRVKTDRLDCLLLANLLRINQIPLSYIPPR
;
A
#
# COMPACT_ATOMS: atom_id res chain seq x y z
N MET A 1 -6.99 3.42 2.29
CA MET A 1 -6.35 2.12 2.59
C MET A 1 -7.29 1.00 2.20
N SER A 2 -6.76 -0.13 1.73
CA SER A 2 -7.52 -1.35 1.39
C SER A 2 -6.62 -2.56 1.68
N ALA A 3 -7.23 -3.70 1.98
CA ALA A 3 -6.53 -4.96 2.19
C ALA A 3 -7.27 -6.08 1.44
N VAL A 4 -6.51 -7.08 1.02
CA VAL A 4 -7.01 -8.27 0.34
C VAL A 4 -6.29 -9.46 0.96
N ASN A 5 -7.01 -10.51 1.35
CA ASN A 5 -6.39 -11.73 1.86
C ASN A 5 -5.90 -12.63 0.70
N ASP A 6 -5.21 -13.72 1.02
CA ASP A 6 -4.62 -14.59 -0.01
C ASP A 6 -5.66 -15.22 -0.95
N SER A 7 -6.86 -15.51 -0.43
CA SER A 7 -8.03 -16.00 -1.18
C SER A 7 -8.63 -14.95 -2.14
N GLY A 8 -8.24 -13.68 -2.03
CA GLY A 8 -8.76 -12.58 -2.85
C GLY A 8 -9.97 -11.86 -2.25
N GLU A 9 -10.35 -12.17 -1.01
CA GLU A 9 -11.44 -11.48 -0.32
C GLU A 9 -10.98 -10.08 0.09
N VAL A 10 -11.82 -9.09 -0.22
CA VAL A 10 -11.49 -7.68 -0.05
C VAL A 10 -12.03 -7.15 1.27
N VAL A 11 -11.16 -6.56 2.08
CA VAL A 11 -11.58 -5.69 3.18
C VAL A 11 -12.01 -4.35 2.59
N SER A 12 -13.23 -3.93 2.92
CA SER A 12 -13.84 -2.69 2.46
C SER A 12 -12.84 -1.51 2.54
N PRO A 13 -12.55 -0.83 1.41
CA PRO A 13 -11.62 0.28 1.43
C PRO A 13 -12.12 1.42 2.33
N VAL A 14 -11.21 1.97 3.13
CA VAL A 14 -11.46 3.10 4.03
C VAL A 14 -10.62 4.31 3.61
N THR A 15 -11.20 5.50 3.73
CA THR A 15 -10.46 6.76 3.59
C THR A 15 -10.06 7.23 4.99
N ILE A 16 -8.77 7.43 5.21
CA ILE A 16 -8.20 7.88 6.48
C ILE A 16 -7.33 9.09 6.19
N GLU A 17 -7.47 10.15 6.98
CA GLU A 17 -6.58 11.30 6.88
C GLU A 17 -5.14 10.92 7.22
N CYS A 18 -4.17 11.36 6.41
CA CYS A 18 -2.76 11.05 6.60
C CYS A 18 -2.21 11.46 7.98
N ARG A 19 -2.76 12.53 8.57
CA ARG A 19 -2.36 13.04 9.89
C ARG A 19 -2.91 12.20 11.05
N ASN A 20 -3.93 11.38 10.82
CA ASN A 20 -4.54 10.55 11.84
C ASN A 20 -3.81 9.20 11.95
N THR A 21 -2.57 9.25 12.46
CA THR A 21 -1.72 8.05 12.63
C THR A 21 -2.39 6.98 13.47
N LYS A 22 -3.16 7.35 14.49
CA LYS A 22 -3.93 6.42 15.33
C LYS A 22 -4.95 5.61 14.52
N ALA A 23 -5.72 6.27 13.64
CA ALA A 23 -6.68 5.57 12.79
C ALA A 23 -5.99 4.64 11.78
N ILE A 24 -4.83 5.04 11.26
CA ILE A 24 -3.99 4.20 10.38
C ILE A 24 -3.57 2.93 11.13
N LEU A 25 -3.00 3.07 12.33
CA LEU A 25 -2.56 1.94 13.15
C LEU A 25 -3.72 1.01 13.53
N ASN A 26 -4.86 1.59 13.95
CA ASN A 26 -6.06 0.81 14.27
C ASN A 26 -6.60 0.00 13.09
N PHE A 27 -6.47 0.52 11.86
CA PHE A 27 -6.85 -0.23 10.66
C PHE A 27 -5.92 -1.41 10.38
N LEU A 28 -4.63 -1.26 10.69
CA LEU A 28 -3.59 -2.27 10.43
C LEU A 28 -3.54 -3.36 11.49
N GLU A 29 -3.88 -3.04 12.73
CA GLU A 29 -3.83 -3.96 13.86
C GLU A 29 -4.51 -5.32 13.60
N PRO A 30 -5.78 -5.38 13.14
CA PRO A 30 -6.43 -6.66 12.87
C PRO A 30 -5.88 -7.39 11.62
N LEU A 31 -5.02 -6.75 10.83
CA LEU A 31 -4.43 -7.33 9.63
C LEU A 31 -3.09 -8.00 9.91
N LYS A 32 -2.52 -7.86 11.11
CA LYS A 32 -1.22 -8.45 11.44
C LYS A 32 -1.29 -9.98 11.49
N PRO A 33 -0.25 -10.68 10.98
CA PRO A 33 0.88 -10.14 10.23
C PRO A 33 0.47 -9.74 8.79
N PHE A 34 0.95 -8.59 8.31
CA PHE A 34 0.65 -8.12 6.96
C PHE A 34 1.89 -7.75 6.15
N ARG A 35 1.70 -7.74 4.83
CA ARG A 35 2.53 -7.02 3.87
C ARG A 35 1.73 -5.82 3.35
N ALA A 36 2.37 -4.69 3.13
CA ALA A 36 1.74 -3.53 2.51
C ALA A 36 2.56 -3.01 1.33
N ALA A 37 1.87 -2.57 0.29
CA ALA A 37 2.46 -1.89 -0.86
C ALA A 37 2.08 -0.41 -0.81
N VAL A 38 3.09 0.46 -0.88
CA VAL A 38 2.91 1.91 -0.88
C VAL A 38 3.49 2.45 -2.18
N GLU A 39 2.71 3.18 -2.98
CA GLU A 39 3.25 3.90 -4.14
C GLU A 39 4.26 4.94 -3.67
N SER A 40 5.49 4.84 -4.15
CA SER A 40 6.56 5.71 -3.68
C SER A 40 6.37 7.15 -4.18
N THR A 41 6.58 8.10 -3.28
CA THR A 41 6.48 9.54 -3.56
C THR A 41 7.60 10.30 -2.83
N ALA A 42 7.83 11.57 -3.19
CA ALA A 42 8.91 12.36 -2.57
C ALA A 42 8.75 12.57 -1.05
N THR A 43 7.57 12.35 -0.48
CA THR A 43 7.24 12.62 0.93
C THR A 43 6.81 11.38 1.70
N ASP A 44 7.01 10.17 1.16
CA ASP A 44 6.55 8.92 1.76
C ASP A 44 7.36 8.45 2.99
N ARG A 45 8.53 9.06 3.27
CA ARG A 45 9.49 8.59 4.29
C ARG A 45 8.89 8.49 5.70
N TRP A 46 8.07 9.46 6.11
CA TRP A 46 7.43 9.43 7.43
C TRP A 46 6.41 8.29 7.53
N PHE A 47 5.67 8.04 6.45
CA PHE A 47 4.65 7.01 6.38
C PHE A 47 5.28 5.63 6.32
N TYR A 48 6.32 5.48 5.51
CA TYR A 48 7.16 4.28 5.50
C TYR A 48 7.69 3.95 6.89
N LYS A 49 8.22 4.94 7.63
CA LYS A 49 8.70 4.74 9.00
C LYS A 49 7.57 4.24 9.91
N LEU A 50 6.42 4.93 9.91
CA LEU A 50 5.26 4.55 10.71
C LEU A 50 4.82 3.11 10.44
N LEU A 51 4.74 2.72 9.16
CA LEU A 51 4.26 1.39 8.79
C LEU A 51 5.30 0.28 8.98
N SER A 52 6.59 0.59 8.87
CA SER A 52 7.68 -0.40 8.97
C SER A 52 7.86 -0.94 10.39
N GLU A 53 7.29 -0.27 11.40
CA GLU A 53 7.24 -0.76 12.77
C GLU A 53 6.12 -1.81 12.96
N GLU A 54 5.15 -1.86 12.03
CA GLU A 54 3.92 -2.66 12.16
C GLU A 54 3.87 -3.88 11.23
N GLY A 55 4.63 -3.87 10.13
CA GLY A 55 4.60 -4.94 9.12
C GLY A 55 5.65 -4.82 8.02
N THR A 56 5.56 -5.70 7.02
CA THR A 56 6.50 -5.70 5.88
C THR A 56 6.07 -4.72 4.81
N ILE A 57 6.86 -3.67 4.57
CA ILE A 57 6.51 -2.59 3.65
C ILE A 57 7.33 -2.67 2.37
N LEU A 58 6.62 -2.73 1.24
CA LEU A 58 7.19 -2.70 -0.10
C LEU A 58 6.83 -1.37 -0.76
N LEU A 59 7.84 -0.65 -1.25
CA LEU A 59 7.61 0.55 -2.05
C LEU A 59 7.39 0.15 -3.51
N ALA A 60 6.28 0.58 -4.10
CA ALA A 60 5.98 0.40 -5.51
C ALA A 60 6.54 1.58 -6.32
N HIS A 61 7.23 1.26 -7.42
CA HIS A 61 7.83 2.25 -8.29
C HIS A 61 6.77 2.92 -9.17
N PRO A 62 6.51 4.23 -9.02
CA PRO A 62 5.37 4.88 -9.67
C PRO A 62 5.46 4.85 -11.20
N ALA A 63 6.63 5.10 -11.80
CA ALA A 63 6.78 5.05 -13.25
C ALA A 63 6.56 3.63 -13.82
N LYS A 64 7.15 2.60 -13.21
CA LYS A 64 6.94 1.20 -13.63
C LYS A 64 5.49 0.76 -13.43
N LEU A 65 4.84 1.19 -12.34
CA LEU A 65 3.43 0.93 -12.07
C LEU A 65 2.53 1.50 -13.19
N ARG A 66 2.82 2.72 -13.66
CA ARG A 66 2.10 3.34 -14.79
C ARG A 66 2.30 2.64 -16.13
N LEU A 67 3.43 1.93 -16.32
CA LEU A 67 3.67 1.17 -17.55
C LEU A 67 2.81 -0.10 -17.61
N ILE A 68 2.51 -0.71 -16.45
CA ILE A 68 1.71 -1.95 -16.38
C ILE A 68 0.22 -1.70 -16.17
N ILE A 69 -0.15 -0.52 -15.65
CA ILE A 69 -1.53 -0.14 -15.37
C ILE A 69 -1.95 0.97 -16.32
N GLN A 70 -2.78 0.62 -17.29
CA GLN A 70 -3.50 1.58 -18.12
C GLN A 70 -4.97 1.62 -17.70
N ARG A 71 -5.44 2.77 -17.20
CA ARG A 71 -6.84 2.95 -16.80
C ARG A 71 -7.34 4.35 -17.09
N ARG A 72 -8.63 4.45 -17.42
CA ARG A 72 -9.31 5.74 -17.70
C ARG A 72 -9.61 6.55 -16.45
N VAL A 73 -9.84 5.88 -15.32
CA VAL A 73 -10.23 6.51 -14.06
C VAL A 73 -9.19 6.19 -13.00
N LYS A 74 -8.61 7.23 -12.40
CA LYS A 74 -7.70 7.12 -11.25
C LYS A 74 -8.39 7.67 -10.00
N THR A 75 -8.58 6.82 -9.01
CA THR A 75 -9.02 7.21 -7.66
C THR A 75 -8.20 6.46 -6.62
N ASP A 76 -7.99 7.07 -5.46
CA ASP A 76 -7.23 6.48 -4.36
C ASP A 76 -7.80 5.12 -3.93
N ARG A 77 -9.13 4.99 -3.96
CA ARG A 77 -9.83 3.74 -3.65
C ARG A 77 -9.44 2.61 -4.61
N LEU A 78 -9.48 2.90 -5.91
CA LEU A 78 -9.13 1.93 -6.95
C LEU A 78 -7.62 1.65 -6.98
N ASP A 79 -6.78 2.65 -6.72
CA ASP A 79 -5.32 2.46 -6.62
C ASP A 79 -4.94 1.58 -5.44
N CYS A 80 -5.53 1.80 -4.25
CA CYS A 80 -5.26 0.98 -3.08
C CYS A 80 -5.62 -0.48 -3.33
N LEU A 81 -6.79 -0.75 -3.91
CA LEU A 81 -7.24 -2.12 -4.19
C LEU A 81 -6.36 -2.81 -5.25
N LEU A 82 -5.92 -2.04 -6.25
CA LEU A 82 -5.02 -2.53 -7.29
C LEU A 82 -3.64 -2.90 -6.71
N LEU A 83 -3.05 -2.04 -5.89
CA LEU A 83 -1.79 -2.33 -5.20
C LEU A 83 -1.91 -3.54 -4.27
N ALA A 84 -3.01 -3.66 -3.52
CA ALA A 84 -3.24 -4.81 -2.65
C ALA A 84 -3.31 -6.13 -3.46
N ASN A 85 -3.98 -6.12 -4.62
CA ASN A 85 -4.01 -7.30 -5.50
C ASN A 85 -2.66 -7.62 -6.12
N LEU A 86 -1.93 -6.63 -6.64
CA LEU A 86 -0.58 -6.83 -7.17
C LEU A 86 0.36 -7.39 -6.11
N LEU A 87 0.24 -6.92 -4.87
CA LEU A 87 1.01 -7.44 -3.74
C LEU A 87 0.69 -8.90 -3.46
N ARG A 88 -0.60 -9.25 -3.42
CA ARG A 88 -1.10 -10.61 -3.19
C ARG A 88 -0.50 -11.61 -4.19
N ILE A 89 -0.37 -11.22 -5.45
CA ILE A 89 0.18 -12.08 -6.51
C ILE A 89 1.70 -11.87 -6.76
N ASN A 90 2.39 -11.14 -5.89
CA ASN A 90 3.83 -10.82 -6.01
C ASN A 90 4.23 -10.13 -7.33
N GLN A 91 3.38 -9.26 -7.86
CA GLN A 91 3.60 -8.50 -9.11
C GLN A 91 3.81 -6.99 -8.86
N ILE A 92 4.29 -6.61 -7.67
CA ILE A 92 4.61 -5.20 -7.39
C ILE A 92 5.95 -4.84 -8.05
N PRO A 93 5.99 -3.81 -8.92
CA PRO A 93 7.26 -3.28 -9.40
C PRO A 93 7.95 -2.54 -8.25
N LEU A 94 8.99 -3.13 -7.66
CA LEU A 94 9.65 -2.57 -6.49
C LEU A 94 10.45 -1.29 -6.82
N SER A 95 10.36 -0.32 -5.92
CA SER A 95 11.25 0.85 -5.82
C SER A 95 12.48 0.53 -5.00
N TYR A 96 13.57 1.23 -5.28
CA TYR A 96 14.76 1.19 -4.44
C TYR A 96 14.48 1.84 -3.09
N ILE A 97 14.84 1.15 -2.00
CA ILE A 97 14.85 1.69 -0.64
C ILE A 97 16.33 1.76 -0.24
N PRO A 98 16.89 2.96 0.02
CA PRO A 98 18.26 3.05 0.49
C PRO A 98 18.41 2.33 1.83
N PRO A 99 19.54 1.63 2.05
CA PRO A 99 19.84 1.04 3.36
C PRO A 99 19.85 2.12 4.45
N ARG A 100 19.47 1.72 5.66
CA ARG A 100 19.43 2.61 6.84
C ARG A 100 20.83 3.03 7.29
#